data_AF-A0A972WLX9-F1
#
_entry.id   AF-A0A972WLX9-F1
#
_cell.length_a   1.000
_cell.length_b   1.000
_cell.length_c   1.000
_cell.angle_alpha   90.00
_cell.angle_beta   90.00
_cell.angle_gamma   90.00
#
_symmetry.space_group_name_H-M   'P 1'
#
loop_
_entity.id
_entity.type
_entity.pdbx_description
1 polymer ?
#
loop_
_entity_poly.entity_id
_entity_poly.type
_entity_poly.pdbx_seq_one_letter_code
_entity_poly.pdbx_strand_id
1 'polypeptide(L)'
;MKYVNILFCVMMVLFIGVQYNDPDGLMWAFIYLVPALWAALAGFRLNHVLGNRAFSALAVSVLGTLVLMGYYWPSTPGFWHKDVWWETETAREGMGMMIASLVMLVAAFTIWSARRKLADPA
;
A
#
# COMPACT_ATOMS: atom_id res chain seq x y z
N MET A 1 -8.30 13.32 1.67
CA MET A 1 -7.17 13.11 2.60
C MET A 1 -5.84 13.27 1.86
N LYS A 2 -5.57 14.46 1.32
CA LYS A 2 -4.40 14.68 0.44
C LYS A 2 -3.09 14.38 1.16
N TYR A 3 -2.87 15.01 2.31
CA TYR A 3 -1.60 14.91 3.05
C TYR A 3 -1.32 13.51 3.61
N VAL A 4 -2.37 12.75 3.98
CA VAL A 4 -2.22 11.35 4.43
C VAL A 4 -1.69 10.47 3.29
N ASN A 5 -2.21 10.64 2.07
CA ASN A 5 -1.71 9.88 0.91
C ASN A 5 -0.28 10.30 0.54
N ILE A 6 0.08 11.57 0.69
CA ILE A 6 1.46 12.02 0.48
C ILE A 6 2.41 11.38 1.50
N LEU A 7 2.02 11.38 2.78
CA LEU A 7 2.78 10.73 3.84
C LEU A 7 2.98 9.23 3.54
N PHE A 8 1.91 8.53 3.15
CA PHE A 8 2.00 7.11 2.80
C PHE A 8 2.82 6.85 1.53
N CYS A 9 2.75 7.72 0.54
CA CYS A 9 3.63 7.64 -0.62
C CYS A 9 5.10 7.70 -0.20
N VAL A 10 5.48 8.70 0.62
CA VAL A 10 6.86 8.84 1.10
C VAL A 10 7.26 7.62 1.93
N MET A 11 6.38 7.17 2.83
CA MET A 11 6.62 5.98 3.65
C MET A 11 6.87 4.73 2.81
N MET A 12 6.06 4.47 1.78
CA MET A 12 6.26 3.30 0.91
C MET A 12 7.56 3.41 0.08
N VAL A 13 7.96 4.62 -0.33
CA VAL A 13 9.26 4.83 -1.00
C VAL A 13 10.42 4.54 -0.04
N LEU A 14 10.31 4.92 1.23
CA LEU A 14 11.30 4.54 2.25
C LEU A 14 11.35 3.03 2.46
N PHE A 15 10.20 2.34 2.44
CA PHE A 15 10.16 0.88 2.52
C PHE A 15 10.92 0.24 1.35
N ILE A 16 10.71 0.72 0.11
CA ILE A 16 11.50 0.28 -1.05
C ILE A 16 13.00 0.47 -0.82
N GLY A 17 13.41 1.61 -0.25
CA GLY A 17 14.82 1.91 0.02
C GLY A 17 15.45 0.94 1.03
N VAL A 18 14.72 0.55 2.08
CA VAL A 18 15.22 -0.39 3.11
C VAL A 18 15.47 -1.78 2.52
N GLN A 19 14.72 -2.18 1.50
CA GLN A 19 14.83 -3.49 0.84
C GLN A 19 16.09 -3.65 0.00
N TYR A 20 16.87 -2.59 -0.25
CA TYR A 20 18.07 -2.66 -1.10
C TYR A 20 19.11 -3.70 -0.64
N ASN A 21 19.15 -4.00 0.66
CA ASN A 21 20.10 -4.95 1.23
C ASN A 21 19.58 -6.41 1.28
N ASP A 22 18.31 -6.63 0.95
CA ASP A 22 17.67 -7.93 1.05
C ASP A 22 17.85 -8.73 -0.26
N PRO A 23 18.06 -10.06 -0.21
CA PRO A 23 18.36 -10.88 -1.38
C PRO A 23 17.23 -10.89 -2.41
N ASP A 24 15.99 -10.72 -1.97
CA ASP A 24 14.77 -10.59 -2.77
C ASP A 24 14.24 -9.15 -2.80
N GLY A 25 15.08 -8.16 -2.45
CA GLY A 25 14.71 -6.76 -2.33
C GLY A 25 14.08 -6.15 -3.58
N LEU A 26 14.43 -6.63 -4.77
CA LEU A 26 13.78 -6.21 -6.02
C LEU A 26 12.29 -6.61 -6.06
N MET A 27 11.94 -7.82 -5.60
CA MET A 27 10.55 -8.28 -5.51
C MET A 27 9.77 -7.38 -4.55
N TRP A 28 10.31 -7.13 -3.36
CA TRP A 28 9.68 -6.26 -2.37
C TRP A 28 9.57 -4.81 -2.83
N ALA A 29 10.56 -4.31 -3.56
CA ALA A 29 10.50 -2.99 -4.20
C ALA A 29 9.31 -2.90 -5.17
N PHE A 30 9.07 -3.92 -5.99
CA PHE A 30 7.90 -3.95 -6.88
C PHE A 30 6.58 -4.04 -6.11
N ILE A 31 6.52 -4.85 -5.05
CA ILE A 31 5.33 -4.98 -4.20
C ILE A 31 4.99 -3.62 -3.57
N TYR A 32 5.97 -2.93 -2.98
CA TYR A 32 5.77 -1.64 -2.32
C TYR A 32 5.59 -0.47 -3.30
N LEU A 33 6.01 -0.61 -4.56
CA LEU A 33 5.76 0.40 -5.59
C LEU A 33 4.27 0.57 -5.88
N VAL A 34 3.47 -0.50 -5.82
CA VAL A 34 2.03 -0.45 -6.09
C VAL A 34 1.28 0.51 -5.14
N PRO A 35 1.34 0.33 -3.79
CA PRO A 35 0.73 1.28 -2.86
C PRO A 35 1.38 2.67 -2.93
N ALA A 36 2.69 2.77 -3.20
CA ALA A 36 3.35 4.06 -3.38
C ALA A 36 2.72 4.86 -4.54
N LEU A 37 2.51 4.23 -5.70
CA LEU A 37 1.91 4.85 -6.87
C LEU A 37 0.46 5.25 -6.62
N TRP A 38 -0.35 4.38 -6.00
CA TRP A 38 -1.74 4.71 -5.69
C TRP A 38 -1.85 5.86 -4.68
N ALA A 39 -1.01 5.87 -3.66
CA ALA A 39 -0.92 6.97 -2.70
C ALA A 39 -0.46 8.28 -3.39
N ALA A 40 0.54 8.22 -4.28
CA ALA A 40 1.00 9.37 -5.06
C ALA A 40 -0.13 9.92 -5.94
N LEU A 41 -0.84 9.06 -6.66
CA LEU A 41 -1.96 9.45 -7.52
C LEU A 41 -3.10 10.08 -6.70
N ALA A 42 -3.47 9.47 -5.57
CA ALA A 42 -4.49 10.01 -4.67
C ALA A 42 -4.09 11.35 -4.02
N GLY A 43 -2.79 11.57 -3.75
CA GLY A 43 -2.26 12.78 -3.13
C GLY A 43 -2.00 13.94 -4.10
N PHE A 44 -1.47 13.65 -5.29
CA PHE A 44 -0.97 14.68 -6.22
C PHE A 44 -1.79 14.79 -7.50
N ARG A 45 -2.43 13.71 -7.95
CA ARG A 45 -3.05 13.60 -9.28
C ARG A 45 -4.46 12.99 -9.21
N LEU A 46 -5.23 13.33 -8.18
CA LEU A 46 -6.51 12.69 -7.88
C LEU A 46 -7.46 12.66 -9.09
N ASN A 47 -7.55 13.77 -9.84
CA ASN A 47 -8.43 13.87 -11.01
C ASN A 47 -8.11 12.84 -12.11
N HIS A 48 -6.86 12.38 -12.23
CA HIS A 48 -6.45 11.39 -13.23
C HIS A 48 -6.94 9.97 -12.91
N VAL A 49 -7.35 9.70 -11.66
CA VAL A 49 -7.77 8.37 -11.20
C VAL A 49 -9.26 8.26 -10.88
N LEU A 50 -10.06 9.27 -11.25
CA LEU A 50 -11.51 9.25 -11.04
C LEU A 50 -12.27 8.50 -12.15
N GLY A 51 -11.62 8.13 -13.26
CA GLY A 51 -12.23 7.38 -14.36
C GLY A 51 -12.43 5.88 -14.05
N ASN A 52 -13.36 5.22 -14.75
CA ASN A 52 -13.72 3.81 -14.51
C ASN A 52 -12.53 2.85 -14.65
N ARG A 53 -11.70 3.01 -15.68
CA ARG A 53 -10.52 2.15 -15.89
C ARG A 53 -9.54 2.23 -14.72
N ALA A 54 -9.25 3.44 -14.24
CA ALA A 54 -8.38 3.64 -13.08
C ALA A 54 -8.99 3.02 -11.82
N PHE A 55 -10.30 3.16 -11.62
CA PHE A 55 -10.97 2.55 -10.48
C PHE A 55 -10.99 1.01 -10.53
N SER A 56 -11.14 0.40 -11.71
CA SER A 56 -10.98 -1.04 -11.88
C SER A 56 -9.54 -1.49 -11.59
N ALA A 57 -8.54 -0.76 -12.07
CA ALA A 57 -7.14 -1.05 -11.77
C ALA A 57 -6.86 -0.95 -10.26
N LEU A 58 -7.40 0.08 -9.59
CA LEU A 58 -7.33 0.23 -8.14
C LEU A 58 -7.95 -0.97 -7.42
N ALA A 59 -9.14 -1.42 -7.85
CA ALA A 59 -9.80 -2.58 -7.24
C ALA A 59 -8.94 -3.85 -7.37
N VAL A 60 -8.35 -4.09 -8.55
CA VAL A 60 -7.42 -5.22 -8.76
C VAL A 60 -6.18 -5.08 -7.87
N SER A 61 -5.60 -3.88 -7.76
CA SER A 61 -4.44 -3.64 -6.88
C SER A 61 -4.79 -3.85 -5.41
N VAL A 62 -5.97 -3.42 -4.94
CA VAL A 62 -6.44 -3.65 -3.56
C VAL A 62 -6.58 -5.15 -3.31
N LEU A 63 -7.29 -5.86 -4.19
CA LEU A 63 -7.49 -7.31 -4.06
C LEU A 63 -6.16 -8.06 -4.08
N GLY A 64 -5.27 -7.74 -5.02
CA GLY A 64 -3.94 -8.33 -5.12
C GLY A 64 -3.12 -8.11 -3.85
N THR A 65 -3.13 -6.88 -3.31
CA THR A 65 -2.39 -6.57 -2.07
C THR A 65 -2.96 -7.31 -0.87
N LEU A 66 -4.29 -7.45 -0.76
CA LEU A 66 -4.93 -8.21 0.31
C LEU A 66 -4.65 -9.72 0.21
N VAL A 67 -4.63 -10.28 -1.00
CA VAL A 67 -4.22 -11.67 -1.23
C VAL A 67 -2.76 -11.88 -0.82
N LEU A 68 -1.87 -10.97 -1.22
CA LEU A 68 -0.47 -11.03 -0.81
C LEU A 68 -0.30 -10.87 0.71
N MET A 69 -1.09 -10.04 1.38
CA MET A 69 -1.08 -9.93 2.84
C MET A 69 -1.52 -11.23 3.52
N GLY A 70 -2.51 -11.92 2.97
CA GLY A 70 -2.90 -13.24 3.46
C GLY A 70 -1.81 -14.30 3.22
N TYR A 71 -1.13 -14.25 2.07
CA TYR A 71 -0.06 -15.18 1.72
C TYR A 71 1.20 -14.97 2.57
N TYR A 72 1.65 -13.73 2.73
CA TYR A 72 2.80 -13.34 3.55
C TYR A 72 2.43 -13.06 5.01
N TRP A 73 1.30 -13.58 5.48
CA TRP A 73 0.90 -13.36 6.87
C TRP A 73 1.98 -13.91 7.83
N PRO A 74 2.46 -13.11 8.80
CA PRO A 74 3.56 -13.54 9.66
C PRO A 74 3.10 -14.68 10.56
N SER A 75 3.76 -15.83 10.43
CA SER A 75 3.46 -17.06 11.18
C SER A 75 4.23 -17.16 12.49
N THR A 76 5.29 -16.37 12.66
CA THR A 76 6.12 -16.37 13.87
C THR A 76 5.32 -15.88 15.09
N PRO A 77 5.23 -16.66 16.17
CA PRO A 77 4.55 -16.23 17.40
C PRO A 77 5.15 -14.93 17.92
N GLY A 78 4.29 -13.98 18.28
CA GLY A 78 4.76 -12.69 18.78
C GLY A 78 5.48 -11.84 17.74
N PHE A 79 5.22 -12.03 16.44
CA PHE A 79 5.80 -11.24 15.35
C PHE A 79 5.71 -9.72 15.55
N TRP A 80 4.76 -9.22 16.34
CA TRP A 80 4.61 -7.80 16.65
C TRP A 80 5.61 -7.27 17.68
N HIS A 81 6.33 -8.13 18.41
CA HIS A 81 7.37 -7.70 19.34
C HIS A 81 8.66 -7.35 18.59
N LYS A 82 9.32 -6.28 19.04
CA LYS A 82 10.50 -5.71 18.36
C LYS A 82 11.64 -6.72 18.21
N ASP A 83 11.92 -7.46 19.26
CA ASP A 83 12.92 -8.53 19.30
C ASP A 83 12.62 -9.66 18.30
N VAL A 84 11.37 -9.79 17.82
CA VAL A 84 11.00 -10.79 16.82
C VAL A 84 11.10 -10.22 15.41
N TRP A 85 10.38 -9.15 15.08
CA TRP A 85 10.36 -8.64 13.69
C TRP A 85 11.66 -7.98 13.27
N TRP A 86 12.50 -7.53 14.21
CA TRP A 86 13.81 -6.97 13.84
C TRP A 86 14.73 -8.06 13.29
N GLU A 87 14.71 -9.24 13.91
CA GLU A 87 15.59 -10.37 13.58
C GLU A 87 14.97 -11.34 12.56
N THR A 88 13.64 -11.38 12.46
CA THR A 88 12.92 -12.34 11.61
C THR A 88 12.38 -11.65 10.36
N GLU A 89 13.00 -11.93 9.22
CA GLU A 89 12.65 -11.37 7.92
C GLU A 89 11.16 -11.59 7.57
N THR A 90 10.65 -12.81 7.67
CA THR A 90 9.25 -13.12 7.35
C THR A 90 8.23 -12.40 8.24
N ALA A 91 8.60 -12.08 9.49
CA ALA A 91 7.78 -11.27 10.39
C ALA A 91 7.75 -9.81 9.91
N ARG A 92 8.91 -9.26 9.55
CA ARG A 92 9.06 -7.89 9.02
C ARG A 92 8.33 -7.70 7.69
N GLU A 93 8.51 -8.63 6.77
CA GLU A 93 7.85 -8.67 5.46
C GLU A 93 6.33 -8.74 5.59
N GLY A 94 5.82 -9.64 6.43
CA GLY A 94 4.40 -9.77 6.69
C GLY A 94 3.78 -8.53 7.31
N MET A 95 4.47 -7.89 8.26
CA MET A 95 4.07 -6.57 8.79
C MET A 95 4.10 -5.49 7.70
N GLY A 96 5.10 -5.51 6.82
CA GLY A 96 5.17 -4.64 5.66
C GLY A 96 3.96 -4.79 4.74
N MET A 97 3.46 -6.01 4.53
CA MET A 97 2.24 -6.28 3.77
C MET A 97 0.96 -5.79 4.45
N MET A 98 0.89 -5.84 5.78
CA MET A 98 -0.22 -5.21 6.53
C MET A 98 -0.25 -3.70 6.30
N ILE A 99 0.91 -3.06 6.37
CA ILE A 99 1.04 -1.62 6.13
C ILE A 99 0.71 -1.27 4.67
N ALA A 100 1.24 -2.02 3.70
CA ALA A 100 0.92 -1.84 2.28
C ALA A 100 -0.59 -1.94 2.02
N SER A 101 -1.25 -2.91 2.64
CA SER A 101 -2.71 -3.10 2.55
C SER A 101 -3.47 -1.92 3.14
N LEU A 102 -3.06 -1.41 4.30
CA LEU A 102 -3.65 -0.21 4.90
C LEU A 102 -3.52 1.01 3.97
N VAL A 103 -2.34 1.21 3.38
CA VAL A 103 -2.10 2.30 2.42
C VAL A 103 -3.03 2.18 1.22
N MET A 104 -3.17 0.98 0.65
CA MET A 104 -4.10 0.72 -0.45
C MET A 104 -5.55 1.03 -0.09
N LEU A 105 -6.00 0.64 1.10
CA LEU A 105 -7.36 0.91 1.56
C LEU A 105 -7.61 2.41 1.74
N VAL A 106 -6.64 3.17 2.27
CA VAL A 106 -6.76 4.63 2.41
C VAL A 106 -6.77 5.34 1.06
N ALA A 107 -5.92 4.92 0.12
CA ALA A 107 -5.94 5.42 -1.25
C ALA A 107 -7.30 5.12 -1.92
N ALA A 108 -7.80 3.90 -1.76
CA ALA A 108 -9.08 3.49 -2.31
C ALA A 108 -10.25 4.29 -1.73
N PHE A 109 -10.29 4.47 -0.40
CA PHE A 109 -11.31 5.28 0.25
C PHE A 109 -11.25 6.74 -0.20
N THR A 110 -10.04 7.30 -0.39
CA THR A 110 -9.86 8.67 -0.92
C THR A 110 -10.46 8.81 -2.32
N ILE A 111 -10.13 7.90 -3.23
CA ILE A 111 -10.57 7.94 -4.62
C ILE A 111 -12.08 7.68 -4.71
N TRP A 112 -12.59 6.68 -3.99
CA TRP A 112 -14.02 6.37 -3.94
C TRP A 112 -14.85 7.55 -3.41
N SER A 113 -14.41 8.19 -2.33
CA SER A 113 -15.10 9.35 -1.75
C SER A 113 -15.17 10.51 -2.74
N ALA A 114 -14.09 10.76 -3.49
CA ALA A 114 -14.06 11.80 -4.51
C ALA A 114 -14.99 11.49 -5.70
N ARG A 115 -15.01 10.22 -6.16
CA ARG A 115 -15.92 9.77 -7.22
C ARG A 115 -17.39 9.95 -6.83
N ARG A 116 -17.77 9.61 -5.59
CA ARG A 116 -19.16 9.80 -5.12
C ARG A 116 -19.60 11.26 -5.15
N LYS A 117 -18.73 12.18 -4.73
CA LYS A 117 -19.01 13.62 -4.78
C LYS A 117 -19.20 14.17 -6.19
N LEU A 118 -18.57 13.56 -7.20
CA LEU A 118 -18.78 13.93 -8.60
C LEU A 118 -20.09 13.38 -9.17
N ALA A 119 -20.56 12.24 -8.67
CA ALA A 119 -21.81 11.63 -9.12
C ALA A 119 -23.06 12.31 -8.52
N ASP A 120 -22.91 12.98 -7.37
CA ASP A 120 -23.98 13.67 -6.65
C ASP A 120 -23.54 15.11 -6.27
N PRO A 121 -23.51 16.04 -7.24
CA PRO A 121 -23.24 17.44 -6.97
C PRO A 121 -24.48 18.06 -6.31
N ALA A 122 -24.38 18.33 -5.01
CA ALA A 122 -25.38 19.07 -4.23
C ALA A 122 -25.70 20.45 -4.83
#